data_AF-A0A9D4CNH1-F1
#
_entry.id   AF-A0A9D4CNH1-F1
#
_cell.length_a   1.000
_cell.length_b   1.000
_cell.length_c   1.000
_cell.angle_alpha   90.00
_cell.angle_beta   90.00
_cell.angle_gamma   90.00
#
_symmetry.space_group_name_H-M   'P 1'
#
loop_
_entity.id
_entity.type
_entity.pdbx_description
1 polymer ?
#
loop_
_entity_poly.entity_id
_entity_poly.type
_entity_poly.pdbx_seq_one_letter_code
_entity_poly.pdbx_strand_id
1 'polypeptide(L)' 'MVRQKWKELDGTGFRVFEHYPPEVIQKLRVLVPKMKEARRLGKRAYLASDTLFMDGTPVRA' A
#
# COMPACT_ATOMS: atom_id res chain seq x y z
N MET A 1 15.78 -6.49 11.22
CA MET A 1 14.59 -6.19 10.41
C MET A 1 14.28 -7.42 9.55
N VAL A 2 13.40 -8.30 10.02
CA VAL A 2 13.09 -9.57 9.32
C VAL A 2 12.02 -9.28 8.27
N ARG A 3 12.38 -9.24 6.99
CA ARG A 3 11.39 -9.38 5.91
C ARG A 3 10.94 -10.84 5.90
N GLN A 4 9.83 -11.15 6.58
CA GLN A 4 9.19 -12.45 6.46
C GLN A 4 8.64 -12.58 5.05
N LYS A 5 9.27 -13.46 4.25
CA LYS A 5 8.71 -13.93 2.99
C LYS A 5 7.60 -14.92 3.38
N TRP A 6 6.35 -14.47 3.30
CA TRP A 6 5.19 -15.27 3.75
C TRP A 6 4.99 -16.48 2.84
N LYS A 7 4.73 -17.63 3.47
CA LYS A 7 4.45 -18.91 2.81
C LYS A 7 3.12 -18.80 2.06
N GLU A 8 3.13 -19.00 0.75
CA GLU A 8 1.91 -19.32 0.01
C GLU A 8 1.42 -20.70 0.48
N LEU A 9 0.17 -20.78 0.93
CA LEU A 9 -0.51 -22.07 1.09
C LEU A 9 -1.02 -22.47 -0.30
N ASP A 10 -0.56 -23.61 -0.79
CA ASP A 10 -0.88 -24.13 -2.12
C ASP A 10 -2.41 -24.08 -2.37
N GLY A 11 -2.80 -23.46 -3.48
CA GLY A 11 -4.20 -23.44 -3.95
C GLY A 11 -5.13 -22.40 -3.32
N THR A 12 -4.66 -21.51 -2.43
CA THR A 12 -5.49 -20.42 -1.89
C THR A 12 -4.74 -19.10 -1.90
N GLY A 13 -5.16 -18.18 -2.76
CA GLY A 13 -4.70 -16.80 -2.77
C GLY A 13 -5.23 -16.03 -1.56
N PHE A 14 -4.84 -16.44 -0.34
CA PHE A 14 -5.16 -15.68 0.85
C PHE A 14 -4.43 -14.34 0.77
N ARG A 15 -5.19 -13.29 0.51
CA ARG A 15 -4.71 -11.92 0.66
C ARG A 15 -4.58 -11.67 2.15
N VAL A 16 -3.41 -11.93 2.71
CA VAL A 16 -3.07 -11.55 4.08
C VAL A 16 -3.09 -10.03 4.12
N PHE A 17 -4.14 -9.47 4.71
CA PHE A 17 -4.17 -8.06 5.06
C PHE A 17 -3.27 -7.94 6.29
N GLU A 18 -2.10 -7.30 6.14
CA GLU A 18 -1.32 -6.87 7.30
C GLU A 18 -2.27 -6.17 8.28
N HIS A 19 -2.28 -6.64 9.53
CA HIS A 19 -3.00 -6.01 10.61
C HIS A 19 -2.26 -4.72 10.96
N TYR A 20 -2.48 -3.71 10.14
CA TYR A 20 -1.99 -2.36 10.39
C TYR A 20 -2.71 -1.78 11.60
N PRO A 21 -2.00 -1.01 12.45
CA PRO A 21 -2.65 -0.22 13.50
C PRO A 21 -3.78 0.65 12.92
N PRO A 22 -4.87 0.91 13.68
CA PRO A 22 -6.00 1.70 13.19
C PRO A 22 -5.61 3.05 12.58
N GLU A 23 -4.58 3.71 13.12
CA GLU A 23 -4.05 4.98 12.61
C GLU A 23 -3.46 4.87 11.19
N VAL A 24 -2.83 3.74 10.88
CA VAL A 24 -2.28 3.48 9.54
C VAL A 24 -3.42 3.18 8.57
N ILE A 25 -4.44 2.44 9.00
CA ILE A 25 -5.64 2.17 8.19
C ILE A 25 -6.35 3.48 7.83
N GLN A 26 -6.48 4.41 8.77
CA GLN A 26 -7.09 5.72 8.52
C GLN A 26 -6.30 6.52 7.47
N LYS A 27 -4.97 6.56 7.56
CA LYS A 27 -4.12 7.19 6.54
C LYS A 27 -4.30 6.53 5.17
N LEU A 28 -4.30 5.20 5.13
CA LEU A 28 -4.48 4.43 3.89
C LEU A 28 -5.83 4.71 3.23
N ARG A 29 -6.91 4.89 3.99
CA ARG A 29 -8.23 5.26 3.44
C ARG A 29 -8.20 6.55 2.63
N VAL A 30 -7.35 7.51 3.01
CA VAL A 30 -7.18 8.79 2.29
C VAL A 30 -6.21 8.66 1.12
N LEU A 31 -5.13 7.88 1.28
CA LEU A 31 -4.06 7.77 0.29
C LEU A 31 -4.41 6.83 -0.87
N VAL A 32 -5.19 5.77 -0.65
CA VAL A 32 -5.57 4.80 -1.69
C VAL A 32 -6.34 5.47 -2.85
N PRO A 33 -7.35 6.33 -2.63
CA PRO A 33 -7.99 7.08 -3.72
C PRO A 33 -7.00 7.96 -4.49
N LYS A 34 -6.13 8.72 -3.79
CA LYS A 34 -5.09 9.56 -4.42
C LYS A 34 -4.14 8.73 -5.29
N MET A 35 -3.75 7.54 -4.82
CA MET A 35 -2.93 6.59 -5.58
C MET A 35 -3.64 6.11 -6.85
N LYS A 36 -4.92 5.70 -6.74
CA LYS A 36 -5.71 5.23 -7.89
C LYS A 36 -5.85 6.32 -8.94
N GLU A 37 -6.11 7.55 -8.51
CA GLU A 37 -6.21 8.71 -9.39
C GLU A 37 -4.88 9.00 -10.10
N ALA A 38 -3.77 9.00 -9.38
CA ALA A 38 -2.45 9.19 -9.96
C ALA A 38 -2.12 8.11 -11.01
N ARG A 39 -2.47 6.84 -10.74
CA ARG A 39 -2.33 5.74 -11.72
C ARG A 39 -3.21 5.95 -12.95
N ARG A 40 -4.44 6.44 -12.77
CA ARG A 40 -5.34 6.77 -13.87
C ARG A 40 -4.74 7.85 -14.79
N LEU A 41 -4.01 8.79 -14.22
CA LEU A 41 -3.28 9.83 -14.95
C LEU A 41 -1.94 9.36 -15.53
N GLY A 42 -1.64 8.06 -15.50
CA GLY A 42 -0.40 7.49 -16.04
C GLY A 42 0.84 7.64 -15.16
N LYS A 43 0.70 8.14 -13.92
CA LYS A 43 1.83 8.29 -13.00
C LYS A 43 2.18 6.98 -12.31
N ARG A 44 3.45 6.79 -11.97
CA ARG A 44 3.92 5.64 -11.18
C ARG A 44 3.62 5.88 -9.70
N ALA A 45 2.42 5.49 -9.25
CA ALA A 45 2.03 5.64 -7.85
C ALA A 45 1.98 4.31 -7.08
N TYR A 46 2.57 4.25 -5.89
CA TYR A 46 2.54 3.08 -5.01
C TYR A 46 2.55 3.48 -3.53
N LEU A 47 1.98 2.62 -2.69
CA LEU A 47 1.99 2.77 -1.24
C LEU A 47 3.14 1.93 -0.68
N ALA A 48 3.88 2.50 0.26
CA ALA A 48 4.77 1.74 1.13
C ALA A 48 4.44 2.12 2.58
N SER A 49 3.96 1.14 3.35
CA SER A 49 3.42 1.34 4.70
C SER A 49 2.30 2.40 4.70
N ASP A 50 2.49 3.54 5.35
CA ASP A 50 1.52 4.63 5.45
C ASP A 50 1.82 5.82 4.51
N THR A 51 2.77 5.66 3.58
CA THR A 51 3.26 6.72 2.70
C THR A 51 2.93 6.42 1.25
N LEU A 52 2.37 7.41 0.55
CA LEU A 52 2.14 7.36 -0.89
C LEU A 52 3.36 7.91 -1.62
N PHE A 53 3.84 7.18 -2.62
CA PHE A 53 4.88 7.63 -3.54
C PHE A 53 4.26 7.86 -4.91
N MET A 54 4.63 8.98 -5.55
CA MET A 54 4.32 9.27 -6.96
C MET A 54 5.62 9.57 -7.69
N ASP A 55 5.91 8.80 -8.73
CA ASP A 55 7.13 8.90 -9.54
C ASP A 55 8.41 8.84 -8.69
N GLY A 56 8.35 8.04 -7.62
CA GLY A 56 9.45 7.86 -6.65
C GLY A 56 9.52 8.92 -5.55
N THR A 57 8.69 9.96 -5.59
CA THR A 57 8.67 11.04 -4.59
C THR A 57 7.58 10.77 -3.55
N PRO A 58 7.88 10.83 -2.24
CA PRO A 58 6.86 10.70 -1.21
C PRO A 58 5.90 11.89 -1.24
N VAL A 59 4.62 11.59 -1.40
CA VAL A 59 3.51 12.53 -1.27
C VAL A 59 2.97 12.39 0.14
N ARG A 60 3.28 13.39 0.98
CA ARG A 60 2.64 13.49 2.30
C ARG A 60 1.17 13.88 2.13
N ALA A 61 0.33 13.27 2.95
CA ALA A 61 -1.12 13.42 2.92
C ALA A 61 -1.55 14.87 3.11
#